data_AF-A0A1M3FB36-F1
#
_entry.id   AF-A0A1M3FB36-F1
#
_cell.length_a   1.000
_cell.length_b   1.000
_cell.length_c   1.000
_cell.angle_alpha   90.00
_cell.angle_beta   90.00
_cell.angle_gamma   90.00
#
_symmetry.space_group_name_H-M   'P 1'
#
loop_
_entity.id
_entity.type
_entity.pdbx_description
1 polymer ?
#
loop_
_entity_poly.entity_id
_entity_poly.type
_entity_poly.pdbx_seq_one_letter_code
_entity_poly.pdbx_strand_id
1 'polypeptide(L)'
;MPILVIDELDNLKRTNGRSRARQTLKALYNDFGAGIDGRRVLHLKDATSGEVTIQLLLDPPGHVRLHRADDDLVDRAATLRSFLSHPVHFVTYDTGAAFRASAADLQQHRLEEANGAVGSRPQG
;
A
#
# COMPACT_ATOMS: atom_id res chain seq x y z
N MET A 1 1.45 1.40 5.28
CA MET A 1 2.20 1.37 4.02
C MET A 1 3.69 1.49 4.33
N PRO A 2 4.52 0.48 4.01
CA PRO A 2 5.97 0.56 4.20
C PRO A 2 6.64 1.65 3.36
N ILE A 3 7.67 2.31 3.91
CA ILE A 3 8.48 3.33 3.20
C ILE A 3 9.12 2.79 1.91
N LEU A 4 9.39 1.48 1.87
CA LEU A 4 9.85 0.79 0.67
C LEU A 4 8.98 1.07 -0.56
N VAL A 5 7.66 1.22 -0.39
CA VAL A 5 6.75 1.57 -1.50
C VAL A 5 7.04 2.97 -2.05
N ILE A 6 7.38 3.92 -1.19
CA ILE A 6 7.77 5.27 -1.61
C ILE A 6 9.08 5.23 -2.39
N ASP A 7 10.06 4.44 -1.93
CA ASP A 7 11.35 4.32 -2.60
C ASP A 7 11.23 3.68 -3.99
N GLU A 8 10.38 2.66 -4.14
CA GLU A 8 10.10 2.06 -5.46
C GLU A 8 9.40 3.06 -6.40
N LEU A 9 8.44 3.85 -5.90
CA LEU A 9 7.84 4.94 -6.68
C LEU A 9 8.87 6.00 -7.09
N ASP A 10 9.85 6.28 -6.23
CA ASP A 10 10.92 7.23 -6.53
C ASP A 10 11.85 6.68 -7.62
N ASN A 11 12.17 5.39 -7.58
CA ASN A 11 12.93 4.71 -8.62
C ASN A 11 12.19 4.72 -9.97
N LEU A 12 10.86 4.54 -9.98
CA LEU A 12 10.03 4.61 -11.18
C LEU A 12 10.03 5.98 -11.87
N LYS A 13 10.48 7.06 -11.20
CA LYS A 13 10.71 8.35 -11.86
C LYS A 13 11.79 8.27 -12.94
N ARG A 14 12.67 7.27 -12.88
CA ARG A 14 13.79 7.07 -13.82
C ARG A 14 13.43 6.14 -14.99
N THR A 15 12.23 5.56 -15.00
CA THR A 15 11.78 4.57 -15.98
C THR A 15 10.45 4.98 -16.63
N ASN A 16 9.84 4.04 -17.36
CA ASN A 16 8.46 4.17 -17.82
C ASN A 16 7.51 4.29 -16.61
N GLY A 17 6.51 5.18 -16.69
CA GLY A 17 5.59 5.48 -15.58
C GLY A 17 5.93 6.74 -14.77
N ARG A 18 6.99 7.48 -15.13
CA ARG A 18 7.45 8.71 -14.45
C ARG A 18 6.34 9.70 -14.09
N SER A 19 5.40 9.98 -15.00
CA SER A 19 4.33 10.96 -14.75
C SER A 19 3.42 10.51 -13.61
N ARG A 20 2.95 9.24 -13.66
CA ARG A 20 2.12 8.64 -12.61
C ARG A 20 2.87 8.56 -11.29
N ALA A 21 4.12 8.09 -11.30
CA ALA A 21 4.95 8.01 -10.10
C ALA A 21 5.12 9.39 -9.41
N ARG A 22 5.40 10.46 -10.18
CA ARG A 22 5.49 11.83 -9.65
C ARG A 22 4.17 12.32 -9.08
N GLN A 23 3.04 12.04 -9.76
CA GLN A 23 1.72 12.43 -9.29
C GLN A 23 1.37 11.72 -7.98
N THR A 24 1.57 10.40 -7.92
CA THR A 24 1.33 9.60 -6.71
C THR A 24 2.20 10.08 -5.56
N LEU A 25 3.50 10.29 -5.76
CA LEU A 25 4.40 10.76 -4.71
C LEU A 25 4.05 12.17 -4.21
N LYS A 26 3.60 13.06 -5.11
CA LYS A 26 3.11 14.38 -4.70
C LYS A 26 1.87 14.26 -3.80
N ALA A 27 0.93 13.38 -4.15
CA ALA A 27 -0.24 13.12 -3.32
C ALA A 27 0.16 12.53 -1.95
N LEU A 28 1.00 11.50 -1.94
CA LEU A 28 1.50 10.88 -0.71
C LEU A 28 2.27 11.88 0.17
N TYR A 29 3.10 12.76 -0.42
CA TYR A 29 3.82 13.78 0.33
C TYR A 29 2.88 14.84 0.93
N ASN A 30 1.87 15.27 0.18
CA ASN A 30 0.86 16.20 0.71
C ASN A 30 0.03 15.56 1.84
N ASP A 31 -0.17 14.24 1.77
CA ASP A 31 -0.91 13.49 2.76
C ASP A 31 -0.05 13.22 4.02
N PHE A 32 1.15 12.68 3.87
CA PHE A 32 1.99 12.27 5.00
C PHE A 32 2.99 13.32 5.48
N GLY A 33 3.42 14.25 4.63
CA GLY A 33 4.57 15.13 4.87
C GLY A 33 4.41 16.13 6.02
N ALA A 34 3.19 16.27 6.56
CA ALA A 34 2.89 17.11 7.73
C ALA A 34 2.69 16.30 9.04
N GLY A 35 2.66 14.96 8.98
CA GLY A 35 2.40 14.11 10.14
C GLY A 35 3.67 13.77 10.92
N ILE A 36 3.65 14.00 12.24
CA ILE A 36 4.79 13.77 13.16
C ILE A 36 5.23 12.28 13.20
N ASP A 37 4.32 11.36 12.90
CA ASP A 37 4.49 9.90 12.97
C ASP A 37 4.17 9.19 11.64
N GLY A 38 4.00 9.94 10.56
CA GLY A 38 3.57 9.40 9.27
C GLY A 38 2.13 8.84 9.28
N ARG A 39 1.30 9.18 10.27
CA ARG A 39 -0.12 8.80 10.32
C ARG A 39 -1.00 9.90 9.74
N ARG A 40 -2.06 9.51 9.03
CA ARG A 40 -3.12 10.41 8.56
C ARG A 40 -4.48 9.73 8.54
N VAL A 41 -5.50 10.49 8.92
CA VAL A 41 -6.90 10.11 8.74
C VAL A 41 -7.33 10.45 7.30
N LEU A 42 -7.92 9.48 6.61
CA LEU A 42 -8.51 9.61 5.29
C LEU A 42 -10.02 9.88 5.43
N HIS A 43 -10.45 11.03 4.90
CA HIS A 43 -11.87 11.34 4.77
C HIS A 43 -12.37 10.87 3.40
N LEU A 44 -12.92 9.66 3.34
CA LEU A 44 -13.48 9.13 2.09
C LEU A 44 -14.88 9.72 1.87
N LYS A 45 -15.15 10.20 0.65
CA LYS A 45 -16.39 10.94 0.30
C LYS A 45 -17.68 10.12 0.53
N ASP A 46 -17.59 8.80 0.46
CA ASP A 46 -18.71 7.86 0.59
C ASP A 46 -18.59 6.97 1.83
N ALA A 47 -17.79 7.37 2.84
CA ALA A 47 -17.59 6.59 4.06
C ALA A 47 -18.87 6.50 4.91
N THR A 48 -19.68 5.49 4.64
CA THR A 48 -20.64 4.93 5.62
C THR A 48 -19.91 4.16 6.74
N SER A 49 -18.61 3.88 6.58
CA SER A 49 -17.80 3.06 7.46
C SER A 49 -16.64 3.84 8.10
N GLY A 50 -16.90 4.47 9.25
CA GLY A 50 -15.87 4.86 10.23
C GLY A 50 -14.69 5.73 9.76
N GLU A 51 -13.76 5.96 10.70
CA GLU A 51 -12.50 6.65 10.43
C GLU A 51 -11.49 5.70 9.77
N VAL A 52 -11.03 6.02 8.56
CA VAL A 52 -9.94 5.27 7.92
C VAL A 52 -8.63 5.97 8.20
N THR A 53 -7.65 5.27 8.76
CA THR A 53 -6.29 5.79 8.94
C THR A 53 -5.34 5.13 7.94
N ILE A 54 -4.46 5.92 7.35
CA ILE A 54 -3.28 5.44 6.65
C ILE A 54 -2.02 5.82 7.44
N GLN A 55 -1.09 4.88 7.58
CA GLN A 55 0.18 5.10 8.29
C GLN A 55 1.36 4.71 7.40
N LEU A 56 2.34 5.60 7.29
CA LEU A 56 3.64 5.32 6.69
C LEU A 56 4.52 4.61 7.74
N LEU A 57 4.98 3.41 7.40
CA LEU A 57 5.84 2.59 8.26
C LEU A 57 7.28 2.75 7.80
N LEU A 58 8.07 3.49 8.59
CA LEU A 58 9.50 3.66 8.34
C LEU A 58 10.28 2.39 8.65
N ASP A 59 11.46 2.27 8.05
CA ASP A 59 12.39 1.19 8.38
C ASP A 59 12.92 1.41 9.80
N PRO A 60 12.79 0.43 10.71
CA PRO A 60 13.38 0.58 12.04
C PRO A 60 14.92 0.62 11.94
N PRO A 61 15.62 1.25 12.91
CA PRO A 61 17.08 1.24 12.94
C PRO A 61 17.63 -0.19 12.87
N GLY A 62 18.60 -0.42 11.97
CA GLY A 62 19.19 -1.74 11.76
C GLY A 62 18.40 -2.67 10.83
N HIS A 63 17.26 -2.22 10.27
CA HIS A 63 16.55 -2.98 9.24
C HIS A 63 17.44 -3.21 8.02
N VAL A 64 17.53 -4.45 7.57
CA VAL A 64 18.21 -4.82 6.34
C VAL A 64 17.16 -5.27 5.34
N ARG A 65 17.04 -4.53 4.23
CA ARG A 65 16.08 -4.84 3.18
C ARG A 65 16.43 -6.16 2.49
N LEU A 66 15.40 -6.96 2.21
CA LEU A 66 15.55 -8.14 1.37
C LEU A 66 15.87 -7.74 -0.08
N HIS A 67 16.48 -8.66 -0.82
CA HIS A 67 16.89 -8.42 -2.20
C HIS A 67 15.72 -8.08 -3.13
N ARG A 68 14.54 -8.67 -2.87
CA ARG A 68 13.32 -8.39 -3.61
C ARG A 68 12.38 -7.57 -2.74
N ALA A 69 11.86 -6.47 -3.30
CA ALA A 69 10.92 -5.60 -2.60
C ALA A 69 9.65 -6.36 -2.19
N ASP A 70 9.12 -7.22 -3.05
CA ASP A 70 7.93 -8.04 -2.72
C ASP A 70 8.15 -8.94 -1.49
N ASP A 71 9.33 -9.55 -1.38
CA ASP A 71 9.66 -10.44 -0.26
C ASP A 71 9.69 -9.62 1.05
N ASP A 72 10.26 -8.41 1.03
CA ASP A 72 10.28 -7.50 2.20
C ASP A 72 8.86 -7.02 2.57
N LEU A 73 8.03 -6.70 1.57
CA LEU A 73 6.63 -6.30 1.82
C LEU A 73 5.81 -7.45 2.43
N VAL A 74 5.99 -8.67 1.95
CA VAL A 74 5.33 -9.87 2.49
C VAL A 74 5.80 -10.16 3.91
N ASP A 75 7.11 -10.11 4.17
CA ASP A 75 7.70 -10.33 5.49
C ASP A 75 7.16 -9.32 6.52
N ARG A 76 7.07 -8.04 6.16
CA ARG A 76 6.48 -7.00 7.02
C ARG A 76 5.00 -7.24 7.29
N ALA A 77 4.22 -7.63 6.27
CA ALA A 77 2.80 -7.90 6.45
C ALA A 77 2.57 -9.12 7.35
N ALA A 78 3.37 -10.18 7.19
CA ALA A 78 3.35 -11.36 8.07
C ALA A 78 3.75 -11.01 9.50
N THR A 79 4.78 -10.18 9.67
CA THR A 79 5.20 -9.66 10.97
C THR A 79 4.07 -8.88 11.63
N LEU A 80 3.43 -7.93 10.94
CA LEU A 80 2.27 -7.20 11.47
C LEU A 80 1.14 -8.13 11.87
N ARG A 81 0.83 -9.15 11.06
CA ARG A 81 -0.21 -10.14 11.37
C ARG A 81 0.05 -10.84 12.71
N SER A 82 1.31 -11.13 13.04
CA SER A 82 1.65 -11.80 14.32
C SER A 82 1.35 -10.95 15.57
N PHE A 83 1.22 -9.63 15.43
CA PHE A 83 0.92 -8.70 16.53
C PHE A 83 -0.52 -8.21 16.55
N LEU A 84 -1.30 -8.45 15.50
CA LEU A 84 -2.64 -7.92 15.33
C LEU A 84 -3.70 -9.00 15.56
N SER A 85 -4.76 -8.63 16.29
CA SER A 85 -5.94 -9.48 16.51
C SER A 85 -6.92 -9.49 15.32
N HIS A 86 -6.64 -8.67 14.30
CA HIS A 86 -7.49 -8.51 13.12
C HIS A 86 -6.74 -8.97 11.85
N PRO A 87 -7.45 -9.40 10.80
CA PRO A 87 -6.83 -9.81 9.56
C PRO A 87 -5.97 -8.71 8.93
N VAL A 88 -4.79 -9.09 8.44
CA VAL A 88 -3.95 -8.23 7.61
C VAL A 88 -4.21 -8.57 6.15
N HIS A 89 -4.60 -7.55 5.39
CA HIS A 89 -4.88 -7.66 3.96
C HIS A 89 -3.71 -7.14 3.13
N PHE A 90 -3.21 -7.97 2.21
CA PHE A 90 -2.12 -7.63 1.30
C PHE A 90 -2.68 -7.28 -0.09
N VAL A 91 -2.68 -5.99 -0.44
CA VAL A 91 -3.27 -5.49 -1.69
C VAL A 91 -2.18 -5.31 -2.74
N THR A 92 -2.33 -5.92 -3.91
CA THR A 92 -1.35 -5.83 -5.00
C THR A 92 -1.96 -5.99 -6.39
N TYR A 93 -1.31 -5.44 -7.42
CA TYR A 93 -1.59 -5.76 -8.83
C TYR A 93 -0.66 -6.86 -9.36
N ASP A 94 0.46 -7.12 -8.68
CA ASP A 94 1.47 -8.08 -9.13
C ASP A 94 1.08 -9.52 -8.78
N THR A 95 1.08 -10.40 -9.79
CA THR A 95 0.69 -11.80 -9.61
C THR A 95 1.70 -12.56 -8.76
N GLY A 96 3.00 -12.29 -8.93
CA GLY A 96 4.06 -12.92 -8.14
C GLY A 96 3.95 -12.55 -6.66
N ALA A 97 3.77 -11.27 -6.36
CA ALA A 97 3.55 -10.77 -5.01
C ALA A 97 2.30 -11.40 -4.36
N ALA A 98 1.20 -11.54 -5.12
CA ALA A 98 -0.01 -12.20 -4.61
C ALA A 98 0.23 -13.67 -4.23
N PHE A 99 0.96 -14.42 -5.06
CA PHE A 99 1.34 -15.81 -4.73
C PHE A 99 2.25 -15.88 -3.50
N ARG A 100 3.23 -14.97 -3.38
CA ARG A 100 4.12 -14.92 -2.21
C ARG A 100 3.37 -14.58 -0.93
N ALA A 101 2.47 -13.61 -0.98
CA ALA A 101 1.62 -13.27 0.16
C ALA A 101 0.74 -14.47 0.56
N SER A 102 0.15 -15.16 -0.41
CA SER A 102 -0.63 -16.38 -0.15
C SER A 102 0.22 -17.49 0.49
N ALA A 103 1.46 -17.68 0.03
CA ALA A 103 2.38 -18.68 0.60
C ALA A 103 2.80 -18.35 2.05
N ALA A 104 2.76 -17.07 2.42
CA ALA A 104 2.98 -16.59 3.79
C ALA A 104 1.68 -16.54 4.64
N ASP A 105 0.60 -17.19 4.18
CA ASP A 105 -0.69 -17.24 4.86
C ASP A 105 -1.31 -15.84 5.12
N LEU A 106 -1.06 -14.90 4.20
CA LEU A 106 -1.69 -13.58 4.19
C LEU A 106 -2.96 -13.57 3.34
N GLN A 107 -3.95 -12.78 3.78
CA GLN A 107 -5.16 -12.52 3.00
C GLN A 107 -4.84 -11.54 1.87
N GLN A 108 -4.52 -12.06 0.69
CA GLN A 108 -4.26 -11.20 -0.48
C GLN A 108 -5.55 -10.66 -1.08
N HIS A 109 -5.44 -9.49 -1.71
CA HIS A 109 -6.43 -8.96 -2.64
C HIS A 109 -5.72 -8.50 -3.89
N ARG A 110 -5.94 -9.21 -5.00
CA ARG A 110 -5.50 -8.71 -6.30
C ARG A 110 -6.47 -7.64 -6.78
N LEU A 111 -5.95 -6.45 -7.03
CA LEU A 111 -6.73 -5.43 -7.70
C LEU A 111 -6.79 -5.78 -9.19
N GLU A 112 -8.01 -5.85 -9.72
CA GLU A 112 -8.19 -5.83 -11.17
C GLU A 112 -7.92 -4.41 -11.64
N GLU A 113 -7.28 -4.24 -12.81
CA GLU A 113 -7.21 -2.92 -13.42
C GLU A 113 -8.63 -2.40 -13.50
N ALA A 114 -8.92 -1.32 -12.77
CA ALA A 114 -10.18 -0.63 -12.91
C ALA A 114 -10.23 -0.10 -14.35
N ASN A 115 -10.82 -0.90 -15.25
CA ASN A 115 -11.31 -0.39 -16.52
C ASN A 115 -12.18 0.80 -16.16
N GLY A 116 -11.75 2.00 -16.56
CA GLY A 116 -12.35 3.25 -16.15
C GLY A 116 -13.87 3.25 -16.35
N ALA A 117 -14.61 2.95 -15.29
CA ALA A 117 -16.05 3.07 -15.23
C ALA A 117 -16.39 3.57 -13.83
N VAL A 118 -16.36 4.91 -13.73
CA VAL A 118 -17.06 5.62 -12.67
C VAL A 118 -18.55 5.28 -12.79
N GLY A 119 -19.08 4.61 -11.77
CA GLY A 119 -20.48 4.69 -11.36
C GLY A 119 -21.53 4.03 -12.28
N SER A 120 -21.77 2.74 -12.09
CA SER A 120 -23.09 2.16 -12.38
C SER A 120 -23.99 2.41 -11.17
N ARG A 121 -24.96 3.33 -11.30
CA ARG A 121 -26.08 3.48 -10.36
C ARG A 121 -26.85 2.14 -10.22
N PRO A 122 -27.46 1.85 -9.06
CA PRO A 122 -28.40 0.75 -8.97
C PRO A 122 -29.62 1.05 -9.86
N GLN A 123 -29.99 0.10 -10.71
CA GLN A 123 -31.33 0.01 -11.29
C GLN A 123 -32.01 -1.21 -10.68
N GLY A 124 -33.21 -0.99 -10.14
CA GLY A 124 -34.14 -2.05 -9.71
C GLY A 124 -34.21 -2.22 -8.21
#